data_AF-A0A537NN42-F1
#
_entry.id   AF-A0A537NN42-F1
#
_cell.length_a   1.000
_cell.length_b   1.000
_cell.length_c   1.000
_cell.angle_alpha   90.00
_cell.angle_beta   90.00
_cell.angle_gamma   90.00
#
_symmetry.space_group_name_H-M   'P 1'
#
loop_
_entity.id
_entity.type
_entity.pdbx_description
1 polymer ?
#
loop_
_entity_poly.entity_id
_entity_poly.type
_entity_poly.pdbx_seq_one_letter_code
_entity_poly.pdbx_strand_id
1 'polypeptide(L)'
;MSYLTRLPLSRIKIVRSFVRKITERAEDAAIVRSLIAMAHNVGLVVIAEGVETEAQAAFLINERCEEAQGFLYALPQPASEFEEYSRRDSRRKRTASRIRIAQSCRRPDLVWTRTAVPSMFSTSAENGS
;
A
#
# COMPACT_ATOMS: atom_id res chain seq x y z
N MET A 1 24.80 -11.81 2.68
CA MET A 1 24.04 -11.14 1.60
C MET A 1 23.60 -9.76 2.07
N SER A 2 24.27 -8.67 1.68
CA SER A 2 23.79 -7.30 1.96
C SER A 2 24.12 -6.36 0.78
N TYR A 3 23.42 -6.53 -0.33
CA TYR A 3 23.51 -5.60 -1.47
C TYR A 3 22.43 -4.51 -1.42
N LEU A 4 21.30 -4.76 -0.77
CA LEU A 4 20.17 -3.82 -0.69
C LEU A 4 20.53 -2.49 -0.02
N THR A 5 21.41 -2.49 0.99
CA THR A 5 21.80 -1.28 1.72
C THR A 5 22.87 -0.44 1.00
N ARG A 6 23.49 -0.97 -0.06
CA ARG A 6 24.57 -0.32 -0.80
C ARG A 6 24.13 0.29 -2.14
N LEU A 7 22.90 -0.02 -2.55
CA LEU A 7 22.30 0.56 -3.75
C LEU A 7 21.49 1.80 -3.33
N PRO A 8 21.54 2.91 -4.09
CA PRO A 8 20.76 4.11 -3.82
C PRO A 8 19.28 3.91 -4.21
N LEU A 9 18.64 2.88 -3.66
CA LEU A 9 17.24 2.57 -3.88
C LEU A 9 16.40 3.46 -2.96
N SER A 10 15.29 3.96 -3.50
CA SER A 10 14.26 4.65 -2.71
C SER A 10 12.99 3.83 -2.53
N ARG A 11 12.85 2.74 -3.30
CA ARG A 11 11.65 1.91 -3.34
C ARG A 11 11.95 0.44 -3.53
N ILE A 12 11.02 -0.40 -3.08
CA ILE A 12 10.95 -1.83 -3.38
C ILE A 12 9.56 -2.21 -3.87
N LYS A 13 9.48 -3.20 -4.78
CA LYS A 13 8.21 -3.70 -5.31
C LYS A 13 7.90 -5.08 -4.76
N ILE A 14 6.67 -5.28 -4.27
CA ILE A 14 6.11 -6.60 -3.95
C ILE A 14 5.36 -7.08 -5.18
N VAL A 15 5.88 -8.12 -5.83
CA VAL A 15 5.35 -8.61 -7.10
C VAL A 15 3.98 -9.29 -6.95
N ARG A 16 3.19 -9.26 -8.03
CA ARG A 16 1.79 -9.74 -8.10
C ARG A 16 1.54 -11.13 -7.52
N SER A 17 2.49 -12.06 -7.63
CA SER A 17 2.31 -13.42 -7.13
C SER A 17 2.06 -13.47 -5.63
N PHE A 18 2.67 -12.58 -4.84
CA PHE A 18 2.42 -12.47 -3.40
C PHE A 18 1.09 -11.76 -3.13
N VAL A 19 0.86 -10.61 -3.80
CA VAL A 19 -0.34 -9.79 -3.60
C VAL A 19 -1.64 -10.55 -3.90
N ARG A 20 -1.64 -11.39 -4.95
CA ARG A 20 -2.84 -12.11 -5.38
C ARG A 20 -3.48 -12.95 -4.27
N LYS A 21 -2.69 -13.49 -3.34
CA LYS A 21 -3.15 -14.47 -2.34
C LYS A 21 -3.19 -13.94 -0.90
N ILE A 22 -2.93 -12.64 -0.66
CA ILE A 22 -2.86 -12.07 0.71
C ILE A 22 -4.17 -12.17 1.49
N THR A 23 -5.31 -12.27 0.82
CA THR A 23 -6.63 -12.42 1.45
C THR A 23 -7.06 -13.88 1.61
N GLU A 24 -6.33 -14.82 1.02
CA GLU A 24 -6.69 -16.24 0.96
C GLU A 24 -5.72 -17.13 1.76
N ARG A 25 -4.43 -16.75 1.82
CA ARG A 25 -3.38 -17.55 2.45
C ARG A 25 -2.64 -16.74 3.51
N ALA A 26 -2.71 -17.22 4.75
CA ALA A 26 -2.03 -16.60 5.88
C ALA A 26 -0.50 -16.51 5.70
N GLU A 27 0.10 -17.50 5.01
CA GLU A 27 1.52 -17.52 4.66
C GLU A 27 1.90 -16.35 3.74
N ASP A 28 1.16 -16.12 2.65
CA ASP A 28 1.41 -15.01 1.73
C ASP A 28 1.23 -13.66 2.42
N ALA A 29 0.19 -13.54 3.26
CA ALA A 29 -0.02 -12.36 4.10
C ALA A 29 1.17 -12.11 5.06
N ALA A 30 1.70 -13.15 5.71
CA ALA A 30 2.84 -13.04 6.62
C ALA A 30 4.13 -12.65 5.88
N ILE A 31 4.35 -13.18 4.67
CA ILE A 31 5.48 -12.81 3.83
C ILE A 31 5.37 -11.34 3.43
N VAL A 32 4.22 -10.88 2.95
CA VAL A 32 3.99 -9.48 2.56
C VAL A 32 4.21 -8.53 3.74
N ARG A 33 3.69 -8.85 4.93
CA ARG A 33 3.96 -8.10 6.17
C ARG A 33 5.44 -7.97 6.46
N SER A 34 6.17 -9.09 6.38
CA SER A 34 7.61 -9.13 6.65
C SER A 34 8.40 -8.30 5.65
N LEU A 35 8.02 -8.33 4.37
CA LEU A 35 8.63 -7.52 3.32
C LEU A 35 8.40 -6.03 3.55
N ILE A 36 7.18 -5.63 3.94
CA ILE A 36 6.86 -4.23 4.24
C ILE A 36 7.68 -3.75 5.44
N ALA A 37 7.65 -4.49 6.55
CA ALA A 37 8.41 -4.14 7.75
C ALA A 37 9.92 -4.05 7.48
N MET A 38 10.48 -4.98 6.69
CA MET A 38 11.87 -4.95 6.29
C MET A 38 12.20 -3.71 5.46
N ALA A 39 11.35 -3.35 4.50
CA ALA A 39 11.54 -2.16 3.66
C ALA A 39 11.56 -0.88 4.50
N HIS A 40 10.63 -0.77 5.45
CA HIS A 40 10.57 0.36 6.39
C HIS A 40 11.83 0.47 7.25
N ASN A 41 12.38 -0.66 7.72
CA ASN A 41 13.61 -0.69 8.51
C ASN A 41 14.85 -0.16 7.76
N VAL A 42 14.85 -0.22 6.43
CA VAL A 42 15.93 0.32 5.59
C VAL A 42 15.54 1.62 4.88
N GLY A 43 14.42 2.24 5.27
CA GLY A 43 13.97 3.53 4.76
C GLY A 43 13.46 3.50 3.30
N LEU A 44 13.00 2.33 2.83
CA LEU A 44 12.46 2.17 1.48
C LEU A 44 10.93 2.31 1.48
N VAL A 45 10.41 2.98 0.46
CA VAL A 45 8.97 3.01 0.15
C VAL A 45 8.55 1.71 -0.53
N VAL A 46 7.37 1.19 -0.19
CA VAL A 46 6.84 -0.05 -0.76
C VAL A 46 5.82 0.24 -1.85
N ILE A 47 5.97 -0.44 -2.99
CA ILE A 47 4.96 -0.52 -4.04
C ILE A 47 4.42 -1.95 -4.13
N ALA A 48 3.13 -2.16 -3.94
CA ALA A 48 2.49 -3.45 -4.20
C ALA A 48 2.01 -3.55 -5.66
N GLU A 49 2.38 -4.61 -6.38
CA GLU A 49 1.93 -4.87 -7.74
C GLU A 49 0.79 -5.89 -7.79
N GLY A 50 -0.10 -5.75 -8.77
CA GLY A 50 -1.17 -6.71 -9.01
C GLY A 50 -2.33 -6.60 -8.03
N VAL A 51 -2.62 -5.40 -7.53
CA VAL A 51 -3.81 -5.13 -6.72
C VAL A 51 -5.04 -5.09 -7.61
N GLU A 52 -5.94 -6.05 -7.43
CA GLU A 52 -7.12 -6.27 -8.28
C GLU A 52 -8.43 -6.13 -7.50
N THR A 53 -8.39 -6.26 -6.18
CA THR A 53 -9.58 -6.18 -5.32
C THR A 53 -9.44 -5.17 -4.19
N GLU A 54 -10.56 -4.63 -3.73
CA GLU A 54 -10.62 -3.72 -2.58
C GLU A 54 -10.11 -4.40 -1.30
N ALA A 55 -10.35 -5.71 -1.14
CA ALA A 55 -9.86 -6.46 0.02
C ALA A 55 -8.31 -6.52 0.06
N GLN A 56 -7.67 -6.68 -1.11
CA GLN A 56 -6.22 -6.61 -1.23
C GLN A 56 -5.70 -5.20 -0.91
N ALA A 57 -6.37 -4.16 -1.42
CA ALA A 57 -6.01 -2.77 -1.14
C ALA A 57 -6.15 -2.45 0.36
N ALA A 58 -7.25 -2.86 0.99
CA ALA A 58 -7.49 -2.67 2.43
C ALA A 58 -6.42 -3.36 3.29
N PHE A 59 -6.02 -4.58 2.94
CA PHE A 59 -4.90 -5.26 3.58
C PHE A 59 -3.61 -4.43 3.49
N LEU A 60 -3.25 -3.98 2.29
CA LEU A 60 -2.02 -3.22 2.05
C LEU A 60 -2.03 -1.85 2.77
N ILE A 61 -3.19 -1.20 2.86
CA ILE A 61 -3.39 0.03 3.64
C ILE A 61 -3.11 -0.23 5.12
N ASN A 62 -3.67 -1.31 5.67
CA ASN A 62 -3.52 -1.65 7.09
C ASN A 62 -2.07 -1.98 7.43
N GLU A 63 -1.35 -2.62 6.52
CA GLU A 63 0.09 -2.88 6.64
C GLU A 63 0.97 -1.66 6.31
N ARG A 64 0.38 -0.49 6.05
CA ARG A 64 1.07 0.77 5.75
C ARG A 64 1.94 0.73 4.49
N CYS A 65 1.54 -0.04 3.49
CA CYS A 65 2.09 0.07 2.13
C CYS A 65 1.74 1.46 1.55
N GLU A 66 2.69 2.12 0.88
CA GLU A 66 2.51 3.51 0.42
C GLU A 66 1.93 3.62 -0.99
N GLU A 67 2.34 2.74 -1.89
CA GLU A 67 2.02 2.79 -3.31
C GLU A 67 1.46 1.44 -3.80
N ALA A 68 0.49 1.48 -4.72
CA ALA A 68 -0.08 0.27 -5.33
C ALA A 68 -0.25 0.43 -6.83
N GLN A 69 -0.08 -0.67 -7.55
CA GLN A 69 -0.33 -0.80 -8.97
C GLN A 69 -1.20 -2.04 -9.21
N GLY A 70 -2.22 -1.92 -10.05
CA GLY A 70 -3.00 -3.07 -10.50
C GLY A 70 -4.33 -2.68 -11.15
N PHE A 71 -5.08 -3.70 -11.61
CA PHE A 71 -6.30 -3.51 -12.39
C PHE A 71 -7.43 -2.84 -11.59
N LEU A 72 -7.33 -2.82 -10.26
CA LEU A 72 -8.23 -2.02 -9.42
C LEU A 72 -8.14 -0.52 -9.77
N TYR A 73 -6.97 -0.03 -10.17
CA TYR A 73 -6.70 1.39 -10.42
C TYR A 73 -6.73 1.77 -11.90
N ALA A 74 -6.08 0.97 -12.74
CA ALA A 74 -6.03 1.16 -14.18
C ALA A 74 -5.71 -0.15 -14.89
N LEU A 75 -6.34 -0.36 -16.04
CA LEU A 75 -5.95 -1.41 -16.97
C LEU A 75 -4.68 -1.01 -17.73
N PRO A 76 -3.87 -1.97 -18.23
CA PRO A 76 -2.82 -1.68 -19.20
C PRO A 76 -3.44 -1.02 -20.43
N GLN A 77 -2.81 0.04 -20.93
CA GLN A 77 -3.34 0.82 -22.05
C GLN A 77 -2.30 0.90 -23.16
N PRO A 78 -2.73 1.00 -24.43
CA PRO A 78 -1.84 1.36 -25.53
C PRO A 78 -1.13 2.69 -25.26
N ALA A 79 0.07 2.86 -25.82
CA ALA A 79 0.86 4.08 -25.64
C ALA A 79 0.09 5.36 -26.05
N SER A 80 -0.69 5.28 -27.14
CA SER A 80 -1.53 6.38 -27.62
C SER A 80 -2.58 6.83 -26.60
N GLU A 81 -3.16 5.90 -25.85
CA GLU A 81 -4.16 6.19 -24.82
C GLU A 81 -3.52 6.63 -23.51
N PHE A 82 -2.32 6.10 -23.21
CA PHE A 82 -1.58 6.43 -22.00
C PHE A 82 -1.19 7.92 -21.93
N GLU A 83 -0.82 8.54 -23.05
CA GLU A 83 -0.51 9.98 -23.06
C GLU A 83 -1.68 10.83 -22.59
N GLU A 84 -2.88 10.50 -23.06
CA GLU A 84 -4.08 11.22 -22.66
C GLU A 84 -4.45 10.95 -21.20
N TYR A 85 -4.38 9.68 -20.78
CA TYR A 85 -4.57 9.29 -19.38
C TYR A 85 -3.61 10.05 -18.45
N SER A 86 -2.31 10.10 -18.80
CA SER A 86 -1.27 10.78 -18.02
C SER A 86 -1.50 12.29 -17.94
N ARG A 87 -1.93 12.94 -19.05
CA ARG A 87 -2.30 14.37 -19.05
C ARG A 87 -3.52 14.66 -18.18
N ARG A 88 -4.53 13.79 -18.19
CA ARG A 88 -5.73 13.92 -17.34
C ARG A 88 -5.37 13.73 -15.85
N ASP A 89 -4.54 12.75 -15.55
CA ASP A 89 -4.11 12.43 -14.18
C ASP A 89 -3.19 13.51 -13.58
N SER A 90 -2.26 14.07 -14.36
CA SER A 90 -1.38 15.16 -13.90
C SER A 90 -2.15 16.46 -13.61
N ARG A 91 -3.31 16.68 -14.25
CA ARG A 91 -4.24 17.77 -13.88
C ARG A 91 -4.95 17.50 -12.56
N ARG A 92 -5.33 16.25 -12.26
CA ARG A 92 -5.86 15.84 -10.95
C ARG A 92 -4.81 15.99 -9.85
N LYS A 93 -3.56 15.61 -10.14
CA LYS A 93 -2.44 15.64 -9.18
C LYS A 93 -1.95 17.05 -8.81
N ARG A 94 -2.17 18.05 -9.67
CA ARG A 94 -1.88 19.46 -9.35
C ARG A 94 -2.83 20.03 -8.28
N THR A 95 -3.98 19.40 -8.05
CA THR A 95 -4.91 19.74 -6.96
C THR A 95 -4.81 18.75 -5.79
N ALA A 96 -4.31 17.52 -6.00
CA ALA A 96 -4.06 16.53 -4.94
C ALA A 96 -2.75 15.76 -5.19
N SER A 97 -1.68 16.13 -4.49
CA SER A 97 -0.32 15.64 -4.75
C SER A 97 -0.15 14.15 -4.37
N ARG A 98 0.29 13.36 -5.37
CA ARG A 98 0.77 11.95 -5.32
C ARG A 98 -0.33 10.91 -5.12
N ILE A 99 -0.31 9.87 -5.97
CA ILE A 99 -1.03 8.60 -5.71
C ILE A 99 -0.31 7.95 -4.52
N ARG A 100 -0.68 8.41 -3.33
CA ARG A 100 -0.59 7.63 -2.10
C ARG A 100 -1.77 6.66 -2.15
N ILE A 101 -1.62 5.52 -1.48
CA ILE A 101 -2.69 4.53 -1.27
C ILE A 101 -3.97 5.09 -0.56
N ALA A 102 -4.15 6.41 -0.47
CA ALA A 102 -5.43 7.03 -0.20
C ALA A 102 -5.63 8.26 -1.10
N GLN A 103 -6.75 8.32 -1.84
CA GLN A 103 -7.70 9.45 -1.89
C GLN A 103 -8.58 9.55 -3.16
N SER A 104 -8.42 8.75 -4.21
CA SER A 104 -9.19 9.01 -5.43
C SER A 104 -9.45 7.78 -6.31
N CYS A 105 -10.41 6.93 -5.92
CA CYS A 105 -11.30 6.31 -6.91
C CYS A 105 -12.67 5.96 -6.31
N ARG A 106 -13.63 6.87 -6.53
CA ARG A 106 -15.11 6.73 -6.55
C ARG A 106 -15.79 5.82 -5.51
N ARG A 107 -16.16 6.35 -4.34
CA ARG A 107 -17.54 6.34 -3.80
C ARG A 107 -17.78 7.46 -2.75
N PRO A 108 -18.97 8.09 -2.70
CA PRO A 108 -19.33 9.14 -1.74
C PRO A 108 -19.99 8.64 -0.43
N ASP A 109 -20.18 7.34 -0.22
CA ASP A 109 -20.95 6.77 0.91
C ASP A 109 -20.12 6.35 2.13
N LEU A 110 -18.78 6.42 2.06
CA LEU A 110 -17.90 6.05 3.17
C LEU A 110 -17.10 7.26 3.65
N VAL A 111 -17.66 7.96 4.65
CA VAL A 111 -16.99 9.04 5.38
C VAL A 111 -15.84 8.45 6.18
N TRP A 112 -14.61 8.64 5.70
CA TRP A 112 -13.39 8.25 6.39
C TRP A 112 -13.12 9.28 7.51
N THR A 113 -13.64 9.01 8.72
CA THR A 113 -13.24 9.80 9.88
C THR A 113 -11.83 9.40 10.30
N ARG A 114 -11.02 10.43 10.54
CA ARG A 114 -9.64 10.34 11.01
C ARG A 114 -9.65 9.93 12.49
N THR A 115 -10.11 8.73 12.81
CA THR A 115 -10.04 8.23 14.19
C THR A 115 -8.62 7.76 14.48
N ALA A 116 -8.03 8.41 15.47
CA ALA A 116 -6.77 8.06 16.09
C ALA A 116 -6.73 6.57 16.42
N VAL A 117 -5.57 5.96 16.18
CA VAL A 117 -5.22 4.65 16.73
C VAL A 117 -5.29 4.76 18.26
N PRO A 118 -6.14 4.01 18.97
CA PRO A 118 -6.04 3.93 20.42
C PRO A 118 -4.75 3.19 20.76
N SER A 119 -3.90 3.80 21.59
CA SER A 119 -2.77 3.11 22.22
C SER A 119 -3.30 2.04 23.16
N MET A 120 -3.44 0.82 22.66
CA MET A 120 -3.87 -0.34 23.45
C MET A 120 -2.66 -1.05 24.06
N PHE A 121 -1.95 -0.35 24.94
CA PHE A 121 -1.13 -0.97 25.99
C PHE A 121 -1.63 -0.44 27.34
N SER A 122 -2.64 -1.11 27.88
CA SER A 122 -2.90 -1.13 29.32
C SER A 122 -2.83 -2.58 29.77
N THR A 123 -1.72 -2.98 30.39
CA THR A 123 -1.71 -4.15 31.26
C THR A 123 -1.66 -3.62 32.68
N SER A 124 -2.82 -3.62 33.33
CA SER A 124 -2.93 -3.59 34.77
C SER A 124 -2.35 -4.89 35.31
N ALA A 125 -1.37 -4.81 36.22
CA ALA A 125 -0.98 -5.89 37.11
C ALA A 125 -1.17 -5.38 38.54
N GLU A 126 -2.30 -5.79 39.11
CA GLU A 126 -2.54 -6.26 40.48
C GLU A 126 -1.78 -5.61 41.65
N ASN A 127 -2.55 -4.93 42.51
CA ASN A 127 -2.27 -4.80 43.94
C ASN A 127 -2.43 -6.17 44.63
N GLY A 128 -1.49 -6.52 45.50
CA GLY A 128 -1.60 -7.70 46.35
C GLY A 128 -0.60 -7.73 47.50
N SER A 129 -1.01 -7.12 48.62
CA SER A 129 -0.52 -7.24 50.03
C SER A 129 0.86 -6.71 50.40
#